data_AF-A0A962CGK8-F1
#
_entry.id   AF-A0A962CGK8-F1
#
_cell.length_a   1.000
_cell.length_b   1.000
_cell.length_c   1.000
_cell.angle_alpha   90.00
_cell.angle_beta   90.00
_cell.angle_gamma   90.00
#
_symmetry.space_group_name_H-M   'P 1'
#
loop_
_entity.id
_entity.type
_entity.pdbx_description
1 polymer ?
#
loop_
_entity_poly.entity_id
_entity_poly.type
_entity_poly.pdbx_seq_one_letter_code
_entity_poly.pdbx_strand_id
1 'polypeptide(L)'
;MPSFNLSSWALRNQALVLYSIILLAIIGIWSYRSLGQAEDPPFTFKVMVVQTQWPGATAREISEKITEAIEKKLQEIPELDYLRSYSRPGESQVFFVVKDSIDPALVPDVWYQVRKKVGDIRYTLPGDIRGPFFNDEFGDTFGNIYALTGDGFDDADLRDYAERVKLELLRVPNVAKIELIGRQDPKIYVEASNAKLAKLGVSFAELQQTLAAQNAVVPGGSFETATDRIYLRTSGALDSIEAIRDLSIRGNNGRLFRLGDIAEVRRGFVDPPQPR
;
A
#
# COMPACT_ATOMS: atom_id res chain seq x y z
N MET A 1 69.04 2.59 -19.62
CA MET A 1 68.22 1.59 -20.34
C MET A 1 67.44 2.35 -21.42
N PRO A 2 67.50 1.95 -22.70
CA PRO A 2 66.73 2.66 -23.72
C PRO A 2 65.24 2.56 -23.36
N SER A 3 64.56 3.70 -23.32
CA SER A 3 63.12 3.76 -23.04
C SER A 3 62.37 3.03 -24.15
N PHE A 4 61.38 2.23 -23.76
CA PHE A 4 60.53 1.54 -24.73
C PHE A 4 59.80 2.56 -25.62
N ASN A 5 60.05 2.50 -26.92
CA ASN A 5 59.41 3.38 -27.90
C ASN A 5 58.25 2.62 -28.57
N LEU A 6 57.03 2.92 -28.12
CA LEU A 6 55.80 2.26 -28.56
C LEU A 6 55.58 2.40 -30.08
N SER A 7 55.88 3.57 -30.65
CA SER A 7 55.72 3.83 -32.08
C SER A 7 56.67 2.99 -32.92
N SER A 8 57.95 2.92 -32.54
CA SER A 8 58.93 2.11 -33.27
C SER A 8 58.67 0.60 -33.12
N TRP A 9 58.14 0.17 -31.97
CA TRP A 9 57.73 -1.21 -31.74
C TRP A 9 56.49 -1.58 -32.57
N ALA A 10 55.47 -0.72 -32.63
CA ALA A 10 54.26 -0.94 -33.43
C ALA A 10 54.58 -1.03 -34.93
N LEU A 11 55.48 -0.18 -35.43
CA LEU A 11 55.93 -0.19 -36.83
C LEU A 11 56.74 -1.44 -37.20
N ARG A 12 57.44 -2.06 -36.24
CA ARG A 12 58.15 -3.34 -36.43
C ARG A 12 57.22 -4.55 -36.34
N ASN A 13 56.12 -4.45 -35.60
CA ASN A 13 55.17 -5.55 -35.32
C ASN A 13 53.81 -5.33 -36.02
N GLN A 14 53.82 -4.94 -37.30
CA GLN A 14 52.62 -4.53 -38.04
C GLN A 14 51.51 -5.60 -38.06
N ALA A 15 51.88 -6.88 -38.22
CA ALA A 15 50.92 -7.99 -38.23
C ALA A 15 50.19 -8.14 -36.89
N LEU A 16 50.89 -7.95 -35.77
CA LEU A 16 50.31 -8.03 -34.42
C LEU A 16 49.40 -6.83 -34.11
N VAL A 17 49.77 -5.65 -34.60
CA VAL A 17 48.93 -4.45 -34.52
C VAL A 17 47.65 -4.64 -35.35
N LEU A 18 47.76 -5.11 -36.60
CA LEU A 18 46.61 -5.37 -37.47
C LEU A 18 45.69 -6.44 -36.87
N TYR A 19 46.25 -7.52 -36.35
CA TYR A 19 45.50 -8.56 -35.63
C TYR A 19 44.73 -7.96 -34.44
N SER A 20 45.40 -7.15 -33.61
CA SER A 20 44.77 -6.50 -32.46
C SER A 20 43.63 -5.56 -32.89
N ILE A 21 43.80 -4.80 -33.97
CA ILE A 21 42.75 -3.93 -34.52
C ILE A 21 41.53 -4.76 -34.96
N ILE A 22 41.74 -5.83 -35.73
CA ILE A 22 40.66 -6.70 -36.21
C ILE A 22 39.96 -7.38 -35.02
N LEU A 23 40.72 -7.88 -34.06
CA LEU A 23 40.19 -8.52 -32.86
C LEU A 23 39.32 -7.54 -32.04
N LEU A 24 39.82 -6.33 -31.79
CA LEU A 24 39.08 -5.28 -31.07
C LEU A 24 37.85 -4.82 -31.85
N ALA A 25 37.91 -4.77 -33.19
CA ALA A 25 36.76 -4.46 -34.02
C ALA A 25 35.67 -5.53 -33.93
N ILE A 26 36.04 -6.81 -33.96
CA ILE A 26 35.09 -7.93 -33.80
C ILE A 26 34.47 -7.90 -32.40
N ILE A 27 35.28 -7.71 -31.35
CA ILE A 27 34.80 -7.57 -29.97
C ILE A 27 33.86 -6.37 -29.86
N GLY A 28 34.21 -5.23 -30.45
CA GLY A 28 33.39 -4.02 -30.45
C GLY A 28 32.03 -4.23 -31.12
N ILE A 29 31.99 -4.88 -32.29
CA ILE A 29 30.74 -5.23 -32.99
C ILE A 29 29.88 -6.15 -32.14
N TRP A 30 30.49 -7.14 -31.47
CA TRP A 30 29.75 -8.07 -30.62
C TRP A 30 29.19 -7.38 -29.37
N SER A 31 30.01 -6.56 -28.70
CA SER A 31 29.59 -5.76 -27.54
C SER A 31 28.49 -4.76 -27.89
N TYR A 32 28.55 -4.13 -29.06
CA TYR A 32 27.53 -3.18 -29.50
C TYR A 32 26.17 -3.84 -29.68
N ARG A 33 26.12 -5.09 -30.16
CA ARG A 33 24.86 -5.84 -30.30
C ARG A 33 24.24 -6.26 -28.98
N SER A 34 25.05 -6.42 -27.93
CA SER A 34 24.61 -6.81 -26.59
C SER A 34 24.39 -5.60 -25.66
N LEU A 35 24.62 -4.38 -26.14
CA LEU A 35 24.48 -3.19 -25.32
C LEU A 35 22.99 -2.87 -25.11
N GLY A 36 22.55 -2.93 -23.86
CA GLY A 36 21.19 -2.53 -23.48
C GLY A 36 20.92 -1.06 -23.81
N GLN A 37 19.71 -0.76 -24.28
CA GLN A 37 19.26 0.59 -24.55
C GLN A 37 18.31 1.03 -23.43
N ALA A 38 18.53 2.22 -22.90
CA ALA A 38 17.62 2.89 -21.99
C ALA A 38 17.35 4.29 -22.56
N GLU A 39 16.12 4.78 -22.41
CA GLU A 39 15.73 6.13 -22.85
C GLU A 39 16.44 7.19 -22.01
N ASP A 40 16.45 7.00 -20.69
CA ASP A 40 17.11 7.85 -19.71
C ASP A 40 17.98 7.04 -18.74
N PRO A 41 19.01 7.67 -18.14
CA PRO A 41 19.76 7.04 -17.06
C PRO A 41 18.85 6.75 -15.85
N PRO A 42 19.08 5.65 -15.12
CA PRO A 42 18.29 5.34 -13.93
C PRO A 42 18.46 6.44 -12.88
N PHE A 43 17.35 7.00 -12.40
CA PHE A 43 17.32 8.01 -11.35
C PHE A 43 16.70 7.44 -10.08
N THR A 44 17.39 7.57 -8.95
CA THR A 44 16.89 7.11 -7.64
C THR A 44 16.16 8.25 -6.93
N PHE A 45 14.86 8.06 -6.72
CA PHE A 45 14.06 9.01 -5.96
C PHE A 45 14.39 8.92 -4.46
N LYS A 46 14.80 10.05 -3.91
CA LYS A 46 15.28 10.20 -2.53
C LYS A 46 14.20 10.72 -1.58
N VAL A 47 12.97 10.30 -1.81
CA VAL A 47 11.80 10.75 -1.03
C VAL A 47 11.03 9.55 -0.53
N MET A 48 10.78 9.50 0.78
CA MET A 48 9.84 8.56 1.39
C MET A 48 8.67 9.33 1.98
N VAL A 49 7.46 8.84 1.74
CA VAL A 49 6.24 9.40 2.34
C VAL A 49 5.81 8.52 3.52
N VAL A 50 5.65 9.14 4.68
CA VAL A 50 5.09 8.52 5.88
C VAL A 50 3.67 9.03 6.06
N GLN A 51 2.68 8.15 5.88
CA GLN A 51 1.26 8.47 5.98
C GLN A 51 0.66 7.84 7.23
N THR A 52 -0.06 8.63 8.02
CA THR A 52 -0.78 8.16 9.21
C THR A 52 -2.21 8.67 9.17
N GLN A 53 -3.19 7.81 9.47
CA GLN A 53 -4.61 8.17 9.49
C GLN A 53 -5.12 8.14 10.92
N TRP A 54 -5.84 9.17 11.33
CA TRP A 54 -6.53 9.24 12.62
C TRP A 54 -7.97 9.70 12.42
N PRO A 55 -8.87 8.80 12.01
CA PRO A 55 -10.24 9.16 11.64
C PRO A 55 -10.96 9.88 12.78
N GLY A 56 -11.57 11.02 12.49
CA GLY A 56 -12.32 11.83 13.45
C GLY A 56 -11.51 12.92 14.18
N ALA A 57 -10.18 12.95 14.05
CA ALA A 57 -9.35 14.01 14.62
C ALA A 57 -9.31 15.26 13.72
N THR A 58 -9.22 16.43 14.36
CA THR A 58 -9.04 17.71 13.66
C THR A 58 -7.64 17.83 13.08
N ALA A 59 -7.47 18.68 12.06
CA ALA A 59 -6.15 18.94 11.47
C ALA A 59 -5.12 19.45 12.50
N ARG A 60 -5.58 20.22 13.49
CA ARG A 60 -4.74 20.75 14.58
C ARG A 60 -4.27 19.65 15.51
N GLU A 61 -5.16 18.78 15.97
CA GLU A 61 -4.81 17.64 16.82
C GLU A 61 -3.84 16.70 16.11
N ILE A 62 -4.06 16.45 14.82
CA ILE A 62 -3.16 15.64 14.00
C ILE A 62 -1.78 16.27 13.92
N SER A 63 -1.71 17.58 13.67
CA SER A 63 -0.45 18.30 13.64
C SER A 63 0.31 18.15 14.96
N GLU A 64 -0.34 18.45 16.07
CA GLU A 64 0.28 18.50 17.41
C GLU A 64 0.63 17.11 17.97
N LYS A 65 -0.19 16.08 17.68
CA LYS A 65 -0.06 14.75 18.31
C LYS A 65 0.61 13.70 17.42
N ILE A 66 0.54 13.85 16.09
CA ILE A 66 1.05 12.86 15.14
C ILE A 66 2.18 13.47 14.32
N THR A 67 1.89 14.51 13.54
CA THR A 67 2.84 15.08 12.57
C THR A 67 4.09 15.57 13.27
N GLU A 68 3.97 16.40 14.31
CA GLU A 68 5.13 16.91 15.07
C GLU A 68 5.95 15.81 15.74
N ALA A 69 5.29 14.76 16.26
CA ALA A 69 5.97 13.66 16.93
C ALA A 69 6.82 12.85 15.92
N ILE A 70 6.25 12.58 14.74
CA ILE A 70 6.95 11.91 13.64
C ILE A 70 8.09 12.79 13.13
N GLU A 71 7.86 14.08 12.88
CA GLU A 71 8.88 15.00 12.41
C GLU A 71 10.07 15.09 13.35
N LYS A 72 9.82 15.34 14.65
CA LYS A 72 10.88 15.43 15.67
C LYS A 72 11.73 14.16 15.70
N LYS A 73 11.10 12.99 15.52
CA LYS A 73 11.82 11.71 15.50
C LYS A 73 12.64 11.51 14.24
N LEU A 74 12.11 11.93 13.09
CA LEU A 74 12.80 11.85 11.80
C LEU A 74 13.97 12.82 11.68
N GLN A 75 13.93 13.96 12.40
CA GLN A 75 15.05 14.89 12.50
C GLN A 75 16.31 14.29 13.15
N GLU A 76 16.20 13.17 13.87
CA GLU A 76 17.36 12.46 14.41
C GLU A 76 18.18 11.70 13.35
N ILE A 77 17.69 11.60 12.10
CA ILE A 77 18.34 10.85 11.02
C ILE A 77 19.37 11.77 10.32
N PRO A 78 20.68 11.44 10.34
CA PRO A 78 21.73 12.31 9.79
C PRO A 78 21.61 12.60 8.29
N GLU A 79 21.05 11.66 7.53
CA GLU A 79 20.89 11.71 6.09
C GLU A 79 19.71 12.59 5.64
N LEU A 80 18.89 13.07 6.59
CA LEU A 80 17.80 14.00 6.33
C LEU A 80 18.33 15.32 5.73
N ASP A 81 17.71 15.76 4.64
CA ASP A 81 17.86 17.12 4.11
C ASP A 81 16.77 18.03 4.69
N TYR A 82 15.51 17.75 4.37
CA TYR A 82 14.36 18.47 4.89
C TYR A 82 13.12 17.58 5.00
N LEU A 83 12.21 18.01 5.88
CA LEU A 83 10.88 17.45 6.02
C LEU A 83 9.85 18.41 5.44
N ARG A 84 8.85 17.87 4.76
CA ARG A 84 7.65 18.62 4.36
C ARG A 84 6.43 17.84 4.83
N SER A 85 5.51 18.49 5.52
CA SER A 85 4.35 17.79 6.05
C SER A 85 3.03 18.50 5.74
N TYR A 86 1.97 17.71 5.79
CA TYR A 86 0.61 18.16 5.59
C TYR A 86 -0.30 17.45 6.58
N SER A 87 -1.08 18.23 7.33
CA SER A 87 -2.09 17.71 8.25
C SER A 87 -3.47 18.15 7.76
N ARG A 88 -4.35 17.17 7.53
CA ARG A 88 -5.75 17.34 7.17
C ARG A 88 -6.62 16.65 8.20
N PRO A 89 -7.91 16.99 8.33
CA PRO A 89 -8.80 16.21 9.19
C PRO A 89 -8.74 14.72 8.83
N GLY A 90 -8.48 13.87 9.82
CA GLY A 90 -8.32 12.43 9.61
C GLY A 90 -6.97 11.92 9.10
N GLU A 91 -6.04 12.78 8.66
CA GLU A 91 -4.82 12.35 7.95
C GLU A 91 -3.57 13.24 8.19
N SER A 92 -2.42 12.60 8.38
CA SER A 92 -1.08 13.19 8.38
C SER A 92 -0.23 12.59 7.25
N GLN A 93 0.48 13.43 6.51
CA GLN A 93 1.49 13.04 5.52
C GLN A 93 2.79 13.77 5.83
N VAL A 94 3.89 13.02 5.97
CA VAL A 94 5.24 13.54 6.16
C VAL A 94 6.14 13.04 5.04
N PHE A 95 6.67 13.96 4.25
CA PHE A 95 7.67 13.71 3.22
C PHE A 95 9.06 13.83 3.84
N PHE A 96 9.79 12.72 3.85
CA PHE A 96 11.19 12.65 4.25
C PHE A 96 12.07 12.73 3.01
N VAL A 97 12.86 13.79 2.89
CA VAL A 97 13.78 13.99 1.76
C VAL A 97 15.21 13.76 2.20
N VAL A 98 15.92 12.88 1.51
CA VAL A 98 17.32 12.52 1.77
C VAL A 98 18.24 13.50 1.05
N LYS A 99 19.38 13.83 1.65
CA LYS A 99 20.41 14.68 1.02
C LYS A 99 20.86 14.14 -0.34
N ASP A 100 21.01 15.06 -1.29
CA ASP A 100 21.50 14.73 -2.64
C ASP A 100 22.91 14.12 -2.64
N SER A 101 23.74 14.42 -1.64
CA SER A 101 25.09 13.87 -1.51
C SER A 101 25.15 12.38 -1.13
N ILE A 102 24.03 11.77 -0.73
CA ILE A 102 23.99 10.35 -0.32
C ILE A 102 24.08 9.45 -1.55
N ASP A 103 24.92 8.42 -1.47
CA ASP A 103 25.01 7.41 -2.52
C ASP A 103 23.65 6.71 -2.71
N PRO A 104 23.11 6.62 -3.95
CA PRO A 104 21.88 5.88 -4.23
C PRO A 104 21.83 4.46 -3.65
N ALA A 105 22.97 3.77 -3.55
CA ALA A 105 23.05 2.43 -2.98
C ALA A 105 22.76 2.37 -1.46
N LEU A 106 22.90 3.49 -0.75
CA LEU A 106 22.64 3.59 0.69
C LEU A 106 21.21 4.04 1.02
N VAL A 107 20.45 4.50 0.02
CA VAL A 107 19.06 4.97 0.20
C VAL A 107 18.15 3.91 0.86
N PRO A 108 18.22 2.61 0.50
CA PRO A 108 17.44 1.58 1.19
C PRO A 108 17.73 1.47 2.69
N ASP A 109 18.97 1.71 3.11
CA ASP A 109 19.33 1.70 4.53
C ASP A 109 18.73 2.90 5.27
N VAL A 110 18.65 4.06 4.61
CA VAL A 110 17.94 5.25 5.14
C VAL A 110 16.45 4.95 5.33
N TRP A 111 15.81 4.28 4.37
CA TRP A 111 14.42 3.82 4.47
C TRP A 111 14.21 2.87 5.65
N TYR A 112 15.14 1.96 5.88
CA TYR A 112 15.12 1.12 7.07
C TYR A 112 15.23 1.95 8.36
N GLN A 113 16.12 2.94 8.42
CA GLN A 113 16.23 3.82 9.60
C GLN A 113 14.96 4.63 9.84
N VAL A 114 14.32 5.16 8.78
CA VAL A 114 13.04 5.87 8.88
C VAL A 114 11.96 4.96 9.48
N ARG A 115 11.80 3.75 8.94
CA ARG A 115 10.83 2.76 9.45
C ARG A 115 11.10 2.39 10.90
N LYS A 116 12.37 2.17 11.25
CA LYS A 116 12.81 1.85 12.62
C LYS A 116 12.49 2.99 13.59
N LYS A 117 12.94 4.21 13.29
CA LYS A 117 12.77 5.39 14.15
C LYS A 117 11.31 5.73 14.39
N VAL A 118 10.47 5.66 13.36
CA VAL A 118 9.02 5.88 13.48
C VAL A 118 8.34 4.71 14.21
N GLY A 119 8.79 3.48 13.99
CA GLY A 119 8.36 2.30 14.73
C GLY A 119 8.65 2.42 16.24
N ASP A 120 9.82 2.94 16.60
CA ASP A 120 10.22 3.15 18.00
C ASP A 120 9.24 4.08 18.73
N ILE A 121 8.75 5.15 18.10
CA ILE A 121 7.81 6.08 18.74
C ILE A 121 6.34 5.67 18.58
N ARG A 122 6.05 4.49 18.02
CA ARG A 122 4.67 4.04 17.78
C ARG A 122 3.82 4.07 19.05
N TYR A 123 4.41 3.76 20.21
CA TYR A 123 3.73 3.75 21.50
C TYR A 123 3.41 5.15 22.05
N THR A 124 4.05 6.22 21.54
CA THR A 124 3.75 7.61 21.94
C THR A 124 2.63 8.23 21.13
N LEU A 125 2.30 7.63 19.98
CA LEU A 125 1.21 8.08 19.13
C LEU A 125 -0.15 7.63 19.70
N PRO A 126 -1.26 8.30 19.35
CA PRO A 126 -2.60 7.87 19.78
C PRO A 126 -2.90 6.42 19.35
N GLY A 127 -3.61 5.65 20.17
CA GLY A 127 -3.87 4.22 19.91
C GLY A 127 -4.77 3.94 18.71
N ASP A 128 -5.69 4.85 18.40
CA ASP A 128 -6.73 4.66 17.38
C ASP A 128 -6.31 5.04 15.96
N ILE A 129 -5.00 5.10 15.70
CA ILE A 129 -4.45 5.47 14.39
C ILE A 129 -4.21 4.24 13.50
N ARG A 130 -4.36 4.43 12.19
CA ARG A 130 -3.99 3.47 11.15
C ARG A 130 -2.69 3.93 10.46
N GLY A 131 -1.77 3.01 10.18
CA GLY A 131 -0.39 3.32 9.75
C GLY A 131 0.55 3.36 10.95
N PRO A 132 1.69 4.11 10.95
CA PRO A 132 2.31 4.73 9.79
C PRO A 132 2.52 3.75 8.63
N PHE A 133 2.06 4.16 7.46
CA PHE A 133 2.38 3.52 6.20
C PHE A 133 3.57 4.26 5.59
N PHE A 134 4.50 3.52 5.00
CA PHE A 134 5.71 4.08 4.40
C PHE A 134 5.72 3.75 2.92
N ASN A 135 5.85 4.78 2.10
CA ASN A 135 5.95 4.68 0.65
C ASN A 135 7.31 5.23 0.20
N ASP A 136 8.21 4.32 -0.16
CA ASP A 136 9.51 4.55 -0.81
C ASP A 136 9.46 4.46 -2.34
N GLU A 137 8.29 4.17 -2.91
CA GLU A 137 8.04 3.94 -4.34
C GLU A 137 7.46 5.18 -5.03
N PHE A 138 7.66 6.38 -4.46
CA PHE A 138 7.09 7.64 -4.98
C PHE A 138 7.56 7.97 -6.41
N GLY A 139 8.67 7.38 -6.83
CA GLY A 139 9.28 7.58 -8.15
C GLY A 139 9.03 6.49 -9.17
N ASP A 140 8.20 5.48 -8.85
CA ASP A 140 7.94 4.39 -9.78
C ASP A 140 7.34 4.91 -11.09
N THR A 141 7.92 4.49 -12.22
CA THR A 141 7.44 4.84 -13.55
C THR A 141 6.64 3.68 -14.14
N PHE A 142 5.44 3.97 -14.63
CA PHE A 142 4.59 2.98 -15.30
C PHE A 142 4.74 3.11 -16.82
N GLY A 143 5.30 2.08 -17.46
CA GLY A 143 5.54 2.10 -18.90
C GLY A 143 4.31 1.82 -19.77
N ASN A 144 3.35 1.03 -19.27
CA ASN A 144 2.14 0.66 -20.00
C ASN A 144 0.90 0.95 -19.17
N ILE A 145 -0.10 1.59 -19.78
CA ILE A 145 -1.40 1.86 -19.18
C ILE A 145 -2.46 1.19 -20.04
N TYR A 146 -3.33 0.40 -19.41
CA TYR A 146 -4.43 -0.29 -20.07
C TYR A 146 -5.76 0.12 -19.45
N ALA A 147 -6.75 0.39 -20.28
CA ALA A 147 -8.13 0.59 -19.84
C ALA A 147 -8.91 -0.71 -20.06
N LEU A 148 -9.47 -1.27 -18.98
CA LEU A 148 -10.38 -2.41 -19.07
C LEU A 148 -11.80 -1.88 -19.25
N THR A 149 -12.43 -2.24 -20.37
CA THR A 149 -13.80 -1.85 -20.69
C THR A 149 -14.59 -3.09 -21.09
N GLY A 150 -15.90 -3.10 -20.83
CA GLY A 150 -16.76 -4.21 -21.21
C GLY A 150 -18.22 -3.77 -21.21
N ASP A 151 -18.85 -3.83 -22.38
CA ASP A 151 -20.28 -3.52 -22.51
C ASP A 151 -21.13 -4.61 -21.82
N GLY A 152 -22.04 -4.20 -20.97
CA GLY A 152 -22.94 -5.11 -20.24
C GLY A 152 -22.33 -5.79 -19.01
N PHE A 153 -21.09 -5.44 -18.63
CA PHE A 153 -20.48 -5.83 -17.36
C PHE A 153 -20.68 -4.72 -16.33
N ASP A 154 -20.87 -5.08 -15.07
CA ASP A 154 -20.82 -4.11 -13.99
C ASP A 154 -19.36 -3.82 -13.55
N ASP A 155 -19.15 -2.71 -12.84
CA ASP A 155 -17.81 -2.33 -12.37
C ASP A 155 -17.19 -3.38 -11.43
N ALA A 156 -18.02 -4.17 -10.74
CA ALA A 156 -17.54 -5.21 -9.84
C ALA A 156 -16.97 -6.40 -10.62
N ASP A 157 -17.64 -6.83 -11.69
CA ASP A 157 -17.20 -7.85 -12.62
C ASP A 157 -15.90 -7.41 -13.30
N LEU A 158 -15.87 -6.19 -13.84
CA LEU A 158 -14.67 -5.63 -14.47
C LEU A 158 -13.48 -5.61 -13.50
N ARG A 159 -13.71 -5.25 -12.24
CA ARG A 159 -12.67 -5.30 -11.20
C ARG A 159 -12.17 -6.72 -10.95
N ASP A 160 -13.07 -7.69 -10.78
CA ASP A 160 -12.69 -9.07 -10.50
C ASP A 160 -11.95 -9.70 -11.70
N TYR A 161 -12.24 -9.26 -12.92
CA TYR A 161 -11.44 -9.56 -14.11
C TYR A 161 -10.08 -8.84 -14.09
N ALA A 162 -10.04 -7.56 -13.75
CA ALA A 162 -8.79 -6.80 -13.66
C ALA A 162 -7.81 -7.40 -12.63
N GLU A 163 -8.31 -7.91 -11.50
CA GLU A 163 -7.49 -8.64 -10.52
C GLU A 163 -6.90 -9.93 -11.08
N ARG A 164 -7.69 -10.71 -11.83
CA ARG A 164 -7.19 -11.90 -12.52
C ARG A 164 -6.13 -11.57 -13.57
N VAL A 165 -6.38 -10.53 -14.38
CA VAL A 165 -5.40 -10.06 -15.37
C VAL A 165 -4.11 -9.59 -14.70
N LYS A 166 -4.20 -8.85 -13.60
CA LYS A 166 -3.04 -8.44 -12.80
C LYS A 166 -2.22 -9.66 -12.35
N LEU A 167 -2.87 -10.70 -11.83
CA LEU A 167 -2.16 -11.90 -11.37
C LEU A 167 -1.44 -12.64 -12.51
N GLU A 168 -2.03 -12.69 -13.70
CA GLU A 168 -1.39 -13.31 -14.86
C GLU A 168 -0.24 -12.44 -15.42
N LEU A 169 -0.43 -11.12 -15.49
CA LEU A 169 0.61 -10.21 -15.97
C LEU A 169 1.83 -10.17 -15.03
N LEU A 170 1.65 -10.33 -13.72
CA LEU A 170 2.76 -10.44 -12.76
C LEU A 170 3.62 -11.69 -12.99
N ARG A 171 3.16 -12.68 -13.76
CA ARG A 171 3.96 -13.87 -14.13
C ARG A 171 4.85 -13.63 -15.36
N VAL A 172 4.64 -12.55 -16.10
CA VAL A 172 5.43 -12.22 -17.28
C VAL A 172 6.83 -11.78 -16.84
N PRO A 173 7.91 -12.33 -17.45
CA PRO A 173 9.26 -11.92 -17.12
C PRO A 173 9.47 -10.40 -17.22
N ASN A 174 10.19 -9.83 -16.27
CA ASN A 174 10.49 -8.40 -16.14
C ASN A 174 9.31 -7.49 -15.76
N VAL A 175 8.15 -8.04 -15.37
CA VAL A 175 7.08 -7.26 -14.76
C VAL A 175 7.31 -7.19 -13.25
N ALA A 176 7.65 -6.00 -12.74
CA ALA A 176 7.91 -5.79 -11.31
C ALA A 176 6.64 -5.43 -10.52
N LYS A 177 5.77 -4.58 -11.09
CA LYS A 177 4.63 -4.00 -10.38
C LYS A 177 3.47 -3.75 -11.34
N ILE A 178 2.25 -3.99 -10.84
CA ILE A 178 1.00 -3.68 -11.53
C ILE A 178 0.05 -3.01 -10.54
N GLU A 179 -0.37 -1.81 -10.87
CA GLU A 179 -1.31 -1.01 -10.09
C GLU A 179 -2.66 -0.95 -10.81
N LEU A 180 -3.74 -1.14 -10.05
CA LEU A 180 -5.10 -1.01 -10.54
C LEU A 180 -5.62 0.34 -10.10
N ILE A 181 -6.02 1.16 -11.07
CA ILE A 181 -6.50 2.54 -10.87
C ILE A 181 -8.01 2.55 -11.11
N GLY A 182 -8.75 3.40 -10.40
CA GLY A 182 -10.21 3.53 -10.53
C GLY A 182 -10.98 2.47 -9.74
N ARG A 183 -10.34 1.84 -8.74
CA ARG A 183 -10.99 0.86 -7.89
C ARG A 183 -11.89 1.56 -6.88
N GLN A 184 -13.18 1.29 -6.95
CA GLN A 184 -14.09 1.63 -5.86
C GLN A 184 -14.32 0.42 -4.96
N ASP A 185 -13.95 0.56 -3.68
CA ASP A 185 -14.18 -0.51 -2.72
C ASP A 185 -15.69 -0.67 -2.47
N PRO A 186 -16.23 -1.90 -2.51
CA PRO A 186 -17.62 -2.14 -2.18
C PRO A 186 -17.81 -1.93 -0.68
N LYS A 187 -18.89 -1.23 -0.32
CA LYS A 187 -19.26 -0.96 1.07
C LYS A 187 -20.72 -1.31 1.28
N ILE A 188 -21.01 -1.88 2.44
CA ILE A 188 -22.39 -2.12 2.87
C ILE A 188 -22.80 -0.94 3.74
N TYR A 189 -23.84 -0.24 3.33
CA TYR A 189 -24.45 0.86 4.05
C TYR A 189 -25.58 0.33 4.91
N VAL A 190 -25.57 0.66 6.20
CA VAL A 190 -26.64 0.39 7.15
C VAL A 190 -27.20 1.74 7.59
N GLU A 191 -28.35 2.11 7.04
CA GLU A 191 -28.95 3.43 7.19
C GLU A 191 -30.17 3.34 8.10
N ALA A 192 -30.05 3.90 9.32
CA ALA A 192 -31.12 3.89 10.30
C ALA A 192 -31.69 5.29 10.53
N SER A 193 -33.02 5.43 10.50
CA SER A 193 -33.68 6.69 10.83
C SER A 193 -33.60 6.96 12.34
N ASN A 194 -33.04 8.11 12.73
CA ASN A 194 -32.95 8.51 14.13
C ASN A 194 -34.32 8.54 14.84
N ALA A 195 -35.36 9.01 14.14
CA ALA A 195 -36.72 9.04 14.67
C ALA A 195 -37.29 7.63 14.92
N LYS A 196 -36.94 6.66 14.05
CA LYS A 196 -37.38 5.26 14.18
C LYS A 196 -36.63 4.55 15.31
N LEU A 197 -35.32 4.75 15.42
CA LEU A 197 -34.50 4.26 16.53
C LEU A 197 -35.03 4.76 17.88
N ALA A 198 -35.31 6.07 17.99
CA ALA A 198 -35.84 6.67 19.21
C ALA A 198 -37.21 6.09 19.62
N LYS A 199 -38.13 5.87 18.66
CA LYS A 199 -39.44 5.25 18.94
C LYS A 199 -39.33 3.80 19.42
N LEU A 200 -38.36 3.05 18.91
CA LEU A 200 -38.15 1.65 19.26
C LEU A 200 -37.31 1.47 20.53
N GLY A 201 -36.72 2.56 21.04
CA GLY A 201 -35.85 2.54 22.21
C GLY A 201 -34.52 1.84 21.94
N VAL A 202 -34.00 1.94 20.72
CA VAL A 202 -32.70 1.38 20.31
C VAL A 202 -31.73 2.54 20.12
N SER A 203 -30.58 2.53 20.79
CA SER A 203 -29.55 3.55 20.55
C SER A 203 -28.66 3.20 19.36
N PHE A 204 -28.12 4.23 18.69
CA PHE A 204 -27.15 4.02 17.61
C PHE A 204 -25.88 3.31 18.09
N ALA A 205 -25.44 3.60 19.32
CA ALA A 205 -24.27 2.98 19.93
C ALA A 205 -24.46 1.46 20.12
N GLU A 206 -25.64 1.02 20.59
CA GLU A 206 -25.97 -0.41 20.72
C GLU A 206 -26.03 -1.13 19.38
N LEU A 207 -26.55 -0.46 18.34
CA LEU A 207 -26.54 -1.00 16.98
C LEU A 207 -25.11 -1.22 16.48
N GLN A 208 -24.22 -0.24 16.66
CA GLN A 208 -22.82 -0.35 16.28
C GLN A 208 -22.10 -1.46 17.07
N GLN A 209 -22.35 -1.55 18.39
CA GLN A 209 -21.74 -2.57 19.24
C GLN A 209 -22.22 -3.98 18.87
N THR A 210 -23.51 -4.16 18.57
CA THR A 210 -24.07 -5.44 18.17
C THR A 210 -23.49 -5.90 16.83
N LEU A 211 -23.40 -4.99 15.86
CA LEU A 211 -22.77 -5.28 14.56
C LEU A 211 -21.29 -5.67 14.72
N ALA A 212 -20.54 -4.93 15.53
CA ALA A 212 -19.13 -5.22 15.79
C ALA A 212 -18.93 -6.57 16.51
N ALA A 213 -19.78 -6.88 17.50
CA ALA A 213 -19.72 -8.14 18.24
C ALA A 213 -20.06 -9.35 17.37
N GLN A 214 -21.03 -9.21 16.46
CA GLN A 214 -21.44 -10.31 15.60
C GLN A 214 -20.44 -10.58 14.46
N ASN A 215 -19.78 -9.56 13.93
CA ASN A 215 -18.75 -9.71 12.91
C ASN A 215 -17.38 -10.12 13.47
N ALA A 216 -17.28 -10.37 14.78
CA ALA A 216 -16.03 -10.78 15.41
C ALA A 216 -15.72 -12.25 15.06
N VAL A 217 -14.54 -12.48 14.49
CA VAL A 217 -14.02 -13.85 14.28
C VAL A 217 -13.54 -14.39 15.63
N VAL A 218 -14.36 -15.19 16.28
CA VAL A 218 -14.02 -15.81 17.57
C VAL A 218 -13.36 -17.17 17.33
N PRO A 219 -12.20 -17.47 17.95
CA PRO A 219 -11.60 -18.80 17.84
C PRO A 219 -12.48 -19.84 18.54
N GLY A 220 -13.02 -20.80 17.78
CA GLY A 220 -13.87 -21.87 18.32
C GLY A 220 -13.09 -22.93 19.13
N GLY A 221 -11.76 -22.89 19.13
CA GLY A 221 -10.91 -23.85 19.84
C GLY A 221 -10.75 -25.19 19.09
N SER A 222 -10.31 -26.21 19.81
CA SER A 222 -10.19 -27.57 19.27
C SER A 222 -10.50 -28.60 20.34
N PHE A 223 -11.16 -29.69 19.94
CA PHE A 223 -11.42 -30.85 20.78
C PHE A 223 -10.48 -32.00 20.38
N GLU A 224 -9.77 -32.56 21.34
CA GLU A 224 -8.90 -33.73 21.10
C GLU A 224 -9.65 -35.02 21.46
N THR A 225 -9.70 -35.94 20.51
CA THR A 225 -10.15 -37.31 20.69
C THR A 225 -8.94 -38.23 20.83
N ALA A 226 -9.15 -39.53 21.07
CA ALA A 226 -8.05 -40.49 21.22
C ALA A 226 -7.19 -40.66 19.94
N THR A 227 -7.73 -40.32 18.76
CA THR A 227 -7.04 -40.46 17.47
C THR A 227 -6.84 -39.15 16.74
N ASP A 228 -7.74 -38.17 16.93
CA ASP A 228 -7.81 -36.98 16.09
C ASP A 228 -8.02 -35.69 16.89
N ARG A 229 -7.53 -34.57 16.34
CA ARG A 229 -7.81 -33.22 16.83
C ARG A 229 -8.80 -32.52 15.91
N ILE A 230 -9.99 -32.26 16.42
CA ILE A 230 -11.07 -31.61 15.68
C ILE A 230 -11.05 -30.11 15.99
N TYR A 231 -10.79 -29.28 14.99
CA TYR A 231 -10.88 -27.83 15.13
C TYR A 231 -12.33 -27.36 15.03
N LEU A 232 -12.81 -26.68 16.07
CA LEU A 232 -14.14 -26.09 16.06
C LEU A 232 -14.03 -24.68 15.47
N ARG A 233 -14.86 -24.41 14.45
CA ARG A 233 -15.01 -23.07 13.85
C ARG A 233 -16.48 -22.68 13.98
N THR A 234 -16.75 -21.55 14.59
CA THR A 234 -18.10 -21.00 14.67
C THR A 234 -18.41 -20.29 13.35
N SER A 235 -19.53 -20.65 12.72
CA SER A 235 -20.07 -19.90 11.59
C SER A 235 -20.85 -18.71 12.16
N GLY A 236 -20.28 -17.51 12.07
CA GLY A 236 -20.92 -16.27 12.51
C GLY A 236 -20.61 -15.07 11.62
N ALA A 237 -19.88 -15.28 10.53
CA ALA A 237 -19.49 -14.23 9.61
C ALA A 237 -20.70 -13.69 8.84
N LEU A 238 -20.69 -12.37 8.59
CA LEU A 238 -21.73 -11.68 7.84
C LEU A 238 -21.42 -11.77 6.35
N ASP A 239 -21.86 -12.86 5.74
CA ASP A 239 -21.46 -13.24 4.37
C ASP A 239 -22.42 -12.69 3.30
N SER A 240 -23.57 -12.16 3.70
CA SER A 240 -24.61 -11.65 2.79
C SER A 240 -25.35 -10.45 3.38
N ILE A 241 -26.01 -9.69 2.50
CA ILE A 241 -26.88 -8.57 2.90
C ILE A 241 -28.05 -9.10 3.73
N GLU A 242 -28.56 -10.27 3.38
CA GLU A 242 -29.64 -10.97 4.08
C GLU A 242 -29.22 -11.32 5.50
N ALA A 243 -28.01 -11.87 5.69
CA ALA A 243 -27.47 -12.16 7.01
C ALA A 243 -27.35 -10.90 7.88
N ILE A 244 -26.99 -9.76 7.29
CA ILE A 244 -26.95 -8.47 8.00
C ILE A 244 -28.37 -8.02 8.36
N ARG A 245 -29.35 -8.15 7.46
CA ARG A 245 -30.75 -7.76 7.73
C ARG A 245 -31.40 -8.62 8.82
N ASP A 246 -31.07 -9.89 8.91
CA ASP A 246 -31.63 -10.81 9.91
C ASP A 246 -30.99 -10.68 11.31
N LEU A 247 -30.01 -9.79 11.47
CA LEU A 247 -29.41 -9.52 12.76
C LEU A 247 -30.43 -9.02 13.76
N SER A 248 -30.49 -9.67 14.92
CA SER A 248 -31.44 -9.32 15.96
C SER A 248 -30.81 -8.33 16.93
N ILE A 249 -31.38 -7.14 17.01
CA ILE A 249 -30.97 -6.05 17.89
C ILE A 249 -31.95 -5.96 19.06
N ARG A 250 -31.39 -5.91 20.28
CA ARG A 250 -32.18 -5.74 21.51
C ARG A 250 -32.35 -4.25 21.79
N GLY A 251 -33.59 -3.80 21.93
CA GLY A 251 -33.90 -2.45 22.41
C GLY A 251 -33.91 -2.36 23.94
N ASN A 252 -33.89 -1.14 24.46
CA ASN A 252 -33.89 -0.83 25.90
C ASN A 252 -35.12 -1.36 26.63
N ASN A 253 -36.21 -1.57 25.91
CA ASN A 253 -37.46 -2.18 26.37
C ASN A 253 -37.40 -3.72 26.42
N GLY A 254 -36.24 -4.34 26.15
CA GLY A 254 -36.04 -5.79 26.13
C GLY A 254 -36.60 -6.50 24.90
N ARG A 255 -37.22 -5.77 23.95
CA ARG A 255 -37.72 -6.34 22.71
C ARG A 255 -36.58 -6.56 21.73
N LEU A 256 -36.62 -7.69 21.01
CA LEU A 256 -35.75 -7.93 19.86
C LEU A 256 -36.44 -7.43 18.59
N PHE A 257 -35.66 -6.76 17.77
CA PHE A 257 -36.04 -6.26 16.45
C PHE A 257 -35.00 -6.75 15.44
N ARG A 258 -35.42 -7.07 14.21
CA ARG A 258 -34.44 -7.37 13.16
C ARG A 258 -33.85 -6.08 12.60
N LEU A 259 -32.58 -6.11 12.21
CA LEU A 259 -31.92 -4.93 11.65
C LEU A 259 -32.62 -4.45 10.39
N GLY A 260 -33.10 -5.36 9.53
CA GLY A 260 -33.90 -5.01 8.35
C GLY A 260 -35.22 -4.30 8.67
N ASP A 261 -35.78 -4.49 9.87
CA ASP A 261 -37.00 -3.79 10.30
C ASP A 261 -36.70 -2.37 10.78
N ILE A 262 -35.45 -2.06 11.11
CA ILE A 262 -35.04 -0.79 11.75
C ILE A 262 -34.22 0.08 10.80
N ALA A 263 -33.39 -0.54 9.97
CA ALA A 263 -32.43 0.10 9.09
C ALA A 263 -32.52 -0.46 7.67
N GLU A 264 -32.26 0.40 6.70
CA GLU A 264 -32.07 0.00 5.32
C GLU A 264 -30.64 -0.49 5.12
N VAL A 265 -30.49 -1.73 4.65
CA VAL A 265 -29.18 -2.33 4.34
C VAL A 265 -29.05 -2.42 2.84
N ARG A 266 -28.10 -1.67 2.27
CA ARG A 266 -27.83 -1.64 0.83
C ARG A 266 -26.35 -1.80 0.54
N ARG A 267 -26.04 -2.43 -0.58
CA ARG A 267 -24.68 -2.46 -1.12
C ARG A 267 -24.48 -1.21 -1.97
N GLY A 268 -23.31 -0.60 -1.84
CA GLY A 268 -22.88 0.50 -2.67
C GLY A 268 -21.37 0.52 -2.79
N PHE A 269 -20.86 1.59 -3.36
CA PHE A 269 -19.44 1.90 -3.39
C PHE A 269 -19.10 2.95 -2.35
N VAL A 270 -17.82 3.07 -1.99
CA VAL A 270 -17.36 4.15 -1.10
C VAL A 270 -17.73 5.51 -1.68
N ASP A 271 -18.39 6.33 -0.85
CA ASP A 271 -18.81 7.70 -1.14
C ASP A 271 -18.26 8.65 -0.04
N PRO A 272 -17.56 9.74 -0.37
CA PRO A 272 -17.15 10.20 -1.71
C PRO A 272 -16.22 9.21 -2.42
N PRO A 273 -16.25 9.16 -3.77
CA PRO A 273 -15.32 8.35 -4.54
C PRO A 273 -13.88 8.64 -4.13
N GLN A 274 -13.13 7.59 -3.75
CA GLN A 274 -11.73 7.77 -3.44
C GLN A 274 -10.95 7.94 -4.74
N PRO A 275 -10.13 9.00 -4.89
CA PRO A 275 -9.24 9.14 -6.02
C PRO A 275 -8.05 8.20 -5.82
N ARG A 276 -8.18 6.95 -6.25
CA ARG A 276 -7.06 6.02 -6.42
C ARG A 276 -7.22 5.22 -7.71
#